data_AF-A0A1M7G864-F1
#
_entry.id   AF-A0A1M7G864-F1
#
_cell.length_a   1.000
_cell.length_b   1.000
_cell.length_c   1.000
_cell.angle_alpha   90.00
_cell.angle_beta   90.00
_cell.angle_gamma   90.00
#
_symmetry.space_group_name_H-M   'P 1'
#
loop_
_entity.id
_entity.type
_entity.pdbx_description
1 polymer ?
#
loop_
_entity_poly.entity_id
_entity_poly.type
_entity_poly.pdbx_seq_one_letter_code
_entity_poly.pdbx_strand_id
1 'polypeptide(L)'
;METQEFISRSHLDAATLNVWIDEEWLIPRASGSALQFSDADLARARLIRDLKLDLGVNDKGIAIILHLLDQLHGLRSLVRDIHAIETTDRAKDSG
;
A
#
# COMPACT_ATOMS: atom_id res chain seq x y z
N MET A 1 -7.73 -2.43 -9.44
CA MET A 1 -8.20 -3.84 -9.46
C MET A 1 -9.41 -3.96 -8.56
N GLU A 2 -10.42 -4.73 -8.97
CA GLU A 2 -11.63 -4.97 -8.15
C GLU A 2 -11.36 -5.97 -7.02
N THR A 3 -12.23 -6.01 -6.01
CA THR A 3 -12.12 -6.92 -4.85
C THR A 3 -11.93 -8.39 -5.24
N GLN A 4 -12.65 -8.89 -6.25
CA GLN A 4 -12.55 -10.28 -6.69
C GLN A 4 -11.18 -10.60 -7.32
N GLU A 5 -10.64 -9.66 -8.10
CA GLU A 5 -9.31 -9.77 -8.69
C GLU A 5 -8.23 -9.70 -7.60
N PHE A 6 -8.41 -8.81 -6.62
CA PHE A 6 -7.50 -8.65 -5.48
C PHE A 6 -7.41 -9.94 -4.66
N ILE A 7 -8.54 -10.52 -4.27
CA ILE A 7 -8.63 -11.80 -3.53
C ILE A 7 -7.88 -12.91 -4.29
N SER A 8 -8.12 -13.03 -5.59
CA SER A 8 -7.49 -14.05 -6.42
C SER A 8 -5.97 -13.90 -6.52
N ARG A 9 -5.45 -12.66 -6.60
CA ARG A 9 -4.00 -12.38 -6.72
C ARG A 9 -3.24 -12.34 -5.40
N SER A 10 -3.94 -12.04 -4.30
CA SER A 10 -3.37 -11.97 -2.96
C SER A 10 -3.47 -13.30 -2.22
N HIS A 11 -4.29 -14.23 -2.71
CA HIS A 11 -4.64 -15.48 -2.04
C HIS A 11 -5.23 -15.24 -0.64
N LEU A 12 -6.05 -14.20 -0.51
CA LEU A 12 -6.73 -13.82 0.74
C LEU A 12 -8.22 -14.11 0.65
N ASP A 13 -8.81 -14.53 1.77
CA ASP A 13 -10.26 -14.66 1.87
C ASP A 13 -10.93 -13.30 2.08
N ALA A 14 -12.19 -13.18 1.64
CA ALA A 14 -12.97 -11.95 1.80
C ALA A 14 -13.10 -11.49 3.27
N ALA A 15 -13.16 -12.45 4.21
CA ALA A 15 -13.20 -12.15 5.64
C ALA A 15 -11.90 -11.49 6.11
N THR A 16 -10.74 -12.03 5.73
CA THR A 16 -9.43 -11.46 6.05
C THR A 16 -9.25 -10.09 5.43
N LEU A 17 -9.69 -9.91 4.18
CA LEU A 17 -9.66 -8.62 3.50
C LEU A 17 -10.46 -7.56 4.26
N ASN A 18 -11.69 -7.88 4.69
CA ASN A 18 -12.51 -6.95 5.46
C ASN A 18 -11.86 -6.57 6.80
N VAL A 19 -11.26 -7.53 7.52
CA VAL A 19 -10.52 -7.23 8.75
C VAL A 19 -9.36 -6.28 8.47
N TRP A 20 -8.61 -6.48 7.37
CA TRP A 20 -7.49 -5.61 7.04
C TRP A 20 -7.91 -4.22 6.59
N ILE A 21 -9.13 -4.06 6.05
CA ILE A 21 -9.70 -2.75 5.75
C ILE A 21 -10.17 -2.07 7.03
N ASP A 22 -10.81 -2.80 7.94
CA ASP A 22 -11.32 -2.30 9.23
C ASP A 22 -10.18 -1.85 10.16
N GLU A 23 -9.08 -2.60 10.18
CA GLU A 23 -7.84 -2.26 10.89
C GLU A 23 -7.00 -1.19 10.17
N GLU A 24 -7.51 -0.61 9.07
CA GLU A 24 -6.84 0.41 8.24
C GLU A 24 -5.50 -0.04 7.63
N TRP A 25 -5.22 -1.34 7.57
CA TRP A 25 -4.01 -1.89 6.95
C TRP A 25 -4.06 -1.80 5.42
N LEU A 26 -5.26 -1.91 4.85
CA LEU A 26 -5.50 -1.71 3.43
C LEU A 26 -6.50 -0.56 3.25
N ILE A 27 -6.11 0.45 2.47
CA ILE A 27 -6.94 1.62 2.20
C ILE A 27 -7.26 1.66 0.70
N PRO A 28 -8.20 0.80 0.24
CA PRO A 28 -8.64 0.84 -1.15
C PRO A 28 -9.31 2.19 -1.47
N ARG A 29 -9.21 2.62 -2.74
CA ARG A 29 -10.00 3.76 -3.21
C ARG A 29 -11.45 3.35 -3.38
N ALA A 30 -12.36 4.08 -2.76
CA ALA A 30 -13.77 3.98 -3.08
C ALA A 30 -14.03 4.57 -4.49
N SER A 31 -14.56 3.75 -5.39
CA SER A 31 -15.00 4.16 -6.73
C SER A 31 -16.47 3.82 -6.90
N GLY A 32 -17.33 4.76 -6.52
CA GLY A 32 -18.77 4.54 -6.47
C GLY A 32 -19.14 3.47 -5.44
N SER A 33 -19.78 2.38 -5.88
CA SER A 33 -20.16 1.24 -5.04
C SER A 33 -19.07 0.15 -4.94
N ALA A 34 -17.93 0.32 -5.61
CA ALA A 34 -16.87 -0.69 -5.66
C ALA A 34 -15.59 -0.19 -5.00
N LEU A 35 -14.88 -1.11 -4.35
CA LEU A 35 -13.53 -0.88 -3.85
C LEU A 35 -12.53 -1.15 -4.96
N GLN A 36 -11.66 -0.18 -5.23
CA GLN A 36 -10.54 -0.33 -6.14
C GLN A 36 -9.23 -0.39 -5.37
N PHE A 37 -8.53 -1.50 -5.54
CA PHE A 37 -7.19 -1.71 -5.00
C PHE A 37 -6.13 -1.35 -6.05
N SER A 38 -4.98 -0.91 -5.59
CA SER A 38 -3.79 -0.62 -6.40
C SER A 38 -2.74 -1.73 -6.27
N ASP A 39 -1.72 -1.73 -7.14
CA ASP A 39 -0.61 -2.68 -7.03
C ASP A 39 0.17 -2.51 -5.71
N ALA A 40 0.17 -1.29 -5.14
CA ALA A 40 0.74 -1.04 -3.82
C ALA A 40 -0.04 -1.78 -2.71
N ASP A 41 -1.37 -1.81 -2.80
CA ASP A 41 -2.22 -2.56 -1.86
C ASP A 41 -1.97 -4.07 -1.99
N LEU A 42 -1.77 -4.57 -3.21
CA LEU A 42 -1.46 -5.98 -3.44
C LEU A 42 -0.08 -6.35 -2.87
N ALA A 43 0.93 -5.49 -3.04
CA ALA A 43 2.24 -5.68 -2.44
C ALA A 43 2.17 -5.66 -0.91
N ARG A 44 1.41 -4.72 -0.33
CA ARG A 44 1.18 -4.65 1.12
C ARG A 44 0.48 -5.90 1.63
N ALA A 45 -0.53 -6.38 0.94
CA ALA A 45 -1.25 -7.60 1.32
C ALA A 45 -0.35 -8.85 1.33
N ARG A 46 0.52 -8.99 0.33
CA ARG A 46 1.51 -10.08 0.28
C ARG A 46 2.47 -9.99 1.46
N LEU A 47 2.98 -8.79 1.74
CA LEU A 47 3.87 -8.58 2.88
C LEU A 47 3.20 -8.95 4.21
N ILE A 48 1.97 -8.50 4.46
CA ILE A 48 1.24 -8.83 5.70
C ILE A 48 1.10 -10.34 5.84
N ARG A 49 0.75 -11.03 4.76
CA ARG A 49 0.63 -12.49 4.74
C ARG A 49 1.97 -13.15 5.06
N ASP A 50 3.06 -12.72 4.43
CA ASP A 50 4.39 -13.29 4.64
C ASP A 50 4.86 -13.03 6.10
N LEU A 51 4.58 -11.85 6.67
CA LEU A 51 4.84 -11.56 8.08
C LEU A 51 4.04 -12.45 9.04
N LYS A 52 2.78 -12.73 8.71
CA LYS A 52 1.88 -13.51 9.56
C LYS A 52 2.12 -15.02 9.46
N LEU A 53 2.37 -15.53 8.24
CA LEU A 53 2.56 -16.96 7.97
C LEU A 53 4.02 -17.41 8.15
N ASP A 54 4.98 -16.66 7.61
CA ASP A 54 6.39 -17.10 7.61
C ASP A 54 7.13 -16.63 8.87
N LEU A 55 6.81 -15.45 9.40
CA LEU A 55 7.49 -14.89 10.58
C LEU A 55 6.69 -15.01 11.88
N GLY A 56 5.42 -15.43 11.82
CA GLY A 56 4.56 -15.59 13.00
C GLY A 56 4.32 -14.29 13.77
N VAL A 57 4.38 -13.13 13.08
CA VAL A 57 4.16 -11.83 13.70
C VAL A 57 2.68 -11.69 14.05
N ASN A 58 2.41 -11.20 15.26
CA ASN A 58 1.04 -10.93 15.70
C ASN A 58 0.48 -9.66 15.04
N ASP A 59 -0.84 -9.49 15.11
CA ASP A 59 -1.52 -8.37 14.45
C ASP A 59 -1.00 -7.00 14.93
N LYS A 60 -0.66 -6.89 16.22
CA LYS A 60 -0.04 -5.67 16.77
C LYS A 60 1.33 -5.36 16.17
N GLY A 61 2.15 -6.39 15.95
CA GLY A 61 3.47 -6.25 15.33
C GLY A 61 3.36 -5.88 13.85
N ILE A 62 2.39 -6.46 13.15
CA ILE A 62 2.08 -6.11 11.76
C ILE A 62 1.71 -4.63 11.66
N ALA A 63 0.81 -4.12 12.51
CA ALA A 63 0.43 -2.72 12.52
C ALA A 63 1.64 -1.77 12.69
N ILE A 64 2.58 -2.13 13.58
CA ILE A 64 3.82 -1.35 13.79
C ILE A 64 4.70 -1.37 12.53
N ILE A 65 4.90 -2.55 11.93
CA ILE A 65 5.74 -2.70 10.73
C ILE A 65 5.13 -1.91 9.56
N LEU A 66 3.82 -1.98 9.37
CA LEU A 66 3.11 -1.22 8.34
C LEU A 66 3.26 0.29 8.57
N HIS A 67 3.09 0.77 9.80
CA HIS A 67 3.28 2.17 10.12
C HIS A 67 4.71 2.67 9.80
N LEU A 68 5.74 1.87 10.14
CA LEU A 68 7.13 2.19 9.83
C LEU A 68 7.40 2.21 8.32
N LEU A 69 6.79 1.29 7.57
CA LEU A 69 6.87 1.27 6.11
C LEU A 69 6.21 2.50 5.52
N ASP A 70 5.04 2.90 6.02
CA ASP A 70 4.32 4.08 5.55
C ASP A 70 5.13 5.36 5.79
N GLN A 71 5.79 5.49 6.94
CA GLN A 71 6.72 6.58 7.22
C GLN A 71 7.90 6.60 6.23
N LEU A 72 8.50 5.43 5.95
CA LEU A 72 9.61 5.31 5.00
C LEU A 72 9.16 5.63 3.57
N HIS A 73 7.98 5.19 3.18
CA HIS A 73 7.39 5.49 1.87
C HIS A 73 7.09 6.99 1.74
N GLY A 74 6.59 7.64 2.79
CA GLY A 74 6.40 9.09 2.85
C GLY A 74 7.71 9.84 2.64
N LEU A 75 8.76 9.47 3.37
CA LEU A 75 10.08 10.09 3.22
C LEU A 75 10.67 9.89 1.81
N ARG A 76 10.57 8.66 1.26
CA ARG A 76 11.01 8.38 -0.12
C ARG A 76 10.21 9.16 -1.15
N SER A 77 8.93 9.43 -0.90
CA SER A 77 8.12 10.28 -1.78
C SER A 77 8.63 11.71 -1.76
N LEU A 78 8.85 12.29 -0.58
CA LEU A 78 9.38 13.65 -0.44
C LEU A 78 10.72 13.83 -1.15
N VAL A 79 11.64 12.87 -1.02
CA VAL A 79 12.93 12.92 -1.71
C VAL A 79 12.77 12.86 -3.24
N ARG A 80 11.84 12.03 -3.75
CA ARG A 80 11.53 11.99 -5.19
C ARG A 80 10.91 13.30 -5.66
N ASP A 81 10.02 13.88 -4.87
CA ASP A 81 9.34 15.13 -5.20
C ASP A 81 10.35 16.28 -5.28
N ILE A 82 11.33 16.34 -4.36
CA ILE A 82 12.43 17.32 -4.40
C ILE A 82 13.24 17.17 -5.71
N HIS A 83 13.62 15.95 -6.11
CA HIS A 83 14.33 15.73 -7.37
C HIS A 83 13.48 16.02 -8.62
N ALA A 84 12.16 15.84 -8.56
CA ALA A 84 11.26 16.17 -9.65
C ALA A 84 11.15 17.70 -9.86
N ILE A 85 11.27 18.49 -8.78
CA ILE A 85 11.28 19.96 -8.84
C ILE A 85 12.56 20.46 -9.53
N GLU A 86 13.73 19.90 -9.19
CA GLU A 86 15.02 20.29 -9.80
C GLU A 86 15.10 20.04 -11.32
N THR A 87 14.41 18.99 -11.80
CA THR A 87 14.40 18.64 -13.23
C THR A 87 13.42 19.46 -14.06
N THR A 88 12.35 19.98 -13.44
CA THR A 88 11.36 20.82 -14.11
C THR A 88 11.84 22.26 -14.29
N ASP A 89 12.66 22.77 -13.36
CA ASP A 89 13.21 24.14 -13.44
C ASP A 89 14.21 24.29 -14.61
N ARG A 90 15.02 23.26 -14.85
CA ARG A 90 15.99 23.22 -15.97
C ARG A 90 15.33 23.20 -17.36
N ALA A 91 14.06 22.77 -17.45
CA ALA A 91 13.30 22.72 -18.71
C ALA A 91 12.63 24.06 -19.07
N LYS A 92 12.48 24.99 -18.11
CA LYS A 92 11.92 26.33 -18.36
C LYS A 92 12.95 27.37 -18.80
N ASP A 93 14.22 27.20 -18.43
CA ASP A 93 15.31 28.11 -18.80
C ASP A 93 15.86 27.93 -20.23
N SER A 94 15.31 26.99 -21.01
CA SER A 94 15.74 26.72 -22.40
C SER A 94 14.74 27.18 -23.48
N GLY A 95 13.79 28.05 -23.14
CA GLY A 95 12.73 28.55 -24.04
C GLY A 95 12.86 30.03 -24.36
#